data_AF-A0A6V8DSX7-F1
#
_entry.id   AF-A0A6V8DSX7-F1
#
_cell.length_a   1.000
_cell.length_b   1.000
_cell.length_c   1.000
_cell.angle_alpha   90.00
_cell.angle_beta   90.00
_cell.angle_gamma   90.00
#
_symmetry.space_group_name_H-M   'P 1'
#
loop_
_entity.id
_entity.type
_entity.pdbx_description
1 polymer ?
#
loop_
_entity_poly.entity_id
_entity_poly.type
_entity_poly.pdbx_seq_one_letter_code
_entity_poly.pdbx_strand_id
1 'polypeptide(L)'
;MQILSVGLNNPRSTWAILGGRSMNSYGDSVTIEETPVGMVPEWLIEHMVNQAIDPRPRSNGGASKILILYSNEESRRESMTRLSDIGFAFDRTLHHTLESLKSS
;
A
#
# COMPACT_ATOMS: atom_id res chain seq x y z
N MET A 1 -18.41 15.56 25.03
CA MET A 1 -17.25 15.79 24.14
C MET A 1 -17.44 14.90 22.93
N GLN A 2 -17.95 15.43 21.82
CA GLN A 2 -18.17 14.64 20.60
C GLN A 2 -16.84 14.52 19.85
N ILE A 3 -16.35 13.29 19.67
CA ILE A 3 -15.22 13.01 18.81
C ILE A 3 -15.76 12.95 17.39
N LEU A 4 -15.42 13.94 16.57
CA LEU A 4 -15.71 13.95 15.14
C LEU A 4 -14.85 12.86 14.49
N SER A 5 -15.46 11.71 14.21
CA SER A 5 -14.89 10.69 13.33
C SER A 5 -14.89 11.25 11.91
N VAL A 6 -13.76 11.81 11.47
CA VAL A 6 -13.52 12.12 10.06
C VAL A 6 -13.43 10.76 9.36
N GLY A 7 -14.55 10.31 8.80
CA GLY A 7 -14.64 9.02 8.13
C GLY A 7 -13.76 9.00 6.89
N LEU A 8 -12.54 8.48 7.03
CA LEU A 8 -11.89 7.83 5.89
C LEU A 8 -12.84 6.69 5.50
N ASN A 9 -13.33 6.70 4.25
CA ASN A 9 -14.22 5.70 3.70
C ASN A 9 -13.54 4.31 3.68
N ASN A 10 -13.40 3.70 4.84
CA ASN A 10 -13.02 2.31 5.03
C ASN A 10 -14.28 1.58 5.49
N PRO A 11 -15.16 1.14 4.58
CA PRO A 11 -16.28 0.30 4.97
C PRO A 11 -15.69 -0.95 5.63
N ARG A 12 -15.92 -1.09 6.95
CA ARG A 12 -15.62 -2.28 7.74
C ARG A 12 -16.50 -3.44 7.27
N SER A 13 -16.22 -3.94 6.07
CA SER A 13 -16.81 -5.15 5.50
C SER A 13 -15.75 -6.24 5.58
N THR A 14 -15.97 -7.15 6.51
CA THR A 14 -15.37 -8.49 6.64
C THR A 14 -14.65 -9.01 5.39
N TRP A 15 -13.33 -9.20 5.52
CA TRP A 15 -12.48 -10.28 4.96
C TRP A 15 -12.84 -10.86 3.58
N ALA A 16 -13.22 -10.03 2.62
CA ALA A 16 -13.43 -10.53 1.27
C ALA A 16 -12.24 -10.23 0.38
N ILE A 17 -11.86 -8.97 0.13
CA ILE A 17 -11.00 -8.71 -1.02
C ILE A 17 -10.26 -7.35 -0.95
N LEU A 18 -8.93 -7.39 -0.87
CA LEU A 18 -8.06 -6.67 -1.80
C LEU A 18 -7.58 -7.69 -2.84
N GLY A 19 -7.78 -7.41 -4.13
CA GLY A 19 -7.48 -8.33 -5.24
C GLY A 19 -8.67 -8.90 -6.05
N GLY A 20 -9.87 -8.32 -6.01
CA GLY A 20 -11.04 -8.99 -6.65
C GLY A 20 -12.41 -8.30 -6.65
N ARG A 21 -12.54 -7.03 -6.22
CA ARG A 21 -13.62 -6.17 -6.69
C ARG A 21 -13.05 -4.79 -6.89
N SER A 22 -13.00 -4.37 -8.15
CA SER A 22 -12.80 -2.97 -8.50
C SER A 22 -13.86 -2.15 -7.76
N MET A 23 -13.46 -1.40 -6.74
CA MET A 23 -14.31 -0.37 -6.16
C MET A 23 -14.61 0.62 -7.29
N ASN A 24 -15.87 0.64 -7.72
CA ASN A 24 -16.36 1.55 -8.73
C ASN A 24 -16.39 2.95 -8.10
N SER A 25 -15.34 3.74 -8.30
CA SER A 25 -15.15 5.00 -7.59
C SER A 25 -15.60 6.18 -8.45
N TYR A 26 -16.76 6.76 -8.12
CA TYR A 26 -17.05 8.15 -8.45
C TYR A 26 -16.14 9.03 -7.56
N GLY A 27 -14.94 9.37 -8.05
CA GLY A 27 -13.95 10.20 -7.36
C GLY A 27 -12.69 9.44 -6.90
N ASP A 28 -11.59 10.17 -6.68
CA ASP A 28 -10.31 9.64 -6.21
C ASP A 28 -10.44 9.02 -4.81
N SER A 29 -10.80 7.73 -4.75
CA SER A 29 -10.98 7.01 -3.49
C SER A 29 -9.63 6.50 -2.97
N VAL A 30 -9.11 7.13 -1.91
CA VAL A 30 -8.00 6.58 -1.12
C VAL A 30 -8.54 5.46 -0.22
N THR A 31 -7.86 4.33 -0.21
CA THR A 31 -8.16 3.19 0.67
C THR A 31 -6.99 2.92 1.60
N ILE A 32 -7.26 2.35 2.77
CA ILE A 32 -6.25 1.99 3.77
C ILE A 32 -6.55 0.57 4.23
N GLU A 33 -5.54 -0.29 4.20
CA GLU A 33 -5.60 -1.65 4.75
C GLU A 33 -4.52 -1.84 5.81
N GLU A 34 -4.90 -2.50 6.89
CA GLU A 34 -3.97 -2.98 7.91
C GLU A 34 -3.53 -4.40 7.54
N THR A 35 -2.22 -4.60 7.38
CA THR A 35 -1.65 -5.92 7.12
C THR A 35 -1.35 -6.65 8.44
N PRO A 36 -1.55 -7.97 8.52
CA PRO A 36 -1.23 -8.74 9.72
C PRO A 36 0.26 -8.63 10.06
N VAL A 37 0.56 -8.79 11.35
CA VAL A 37 1.95 -8.85 11.84
C VAL A 37 2.62 -10.11 11.29
N GLY A 38 3.85 -9.96 10.78
CA GLY A 38 4.66 -11.08 10.31
C GLY A 38 5.02 -10.94 8.83
N MET A 39 4.60 -11.92 8.02
CA MET A 39 4.94 -11.96 6.59
C MET A 39 4.13 -10.94 5.80
N VAL A 40 4.78 -10.31 4.82
CA VAL A 40 4.12 -9.42 3.86
C VAL A 40 3.11 -10.26 3.07
N PRO A 41 1.84 -9.82 2.94
CA PRO A 41 0.84 -10.55 2.16
C PRO A 41 1.26 -10.74 0.70
N GLU A 42 0.99 -11.92 0.15
CA GLU A 42 1.37 -12.27 -1.23
C GLU A 42 0.79 -11.28 -2.25
N TRP A 43 -0.48 -10.89 -2.10
CA TRP A 43 -1.13 -9.92 -2.99
C TRP A 43 -0.39 -8.57 -3.04
N LEU A 44 0.24 -8.16 -1.93
CA LEU A 44 0.95 -6.89 -1.86
C LEU A 44 2.28 -6.99 -2.62
N ILE A 45 2.95 -8.13 -2.52
CA ILE A 45 4.17 -8.42 -3.29
C ILE A 45 3.83 -8.47 -4.79
N GLU A 46 2.79 -9.21 -5.17
CA GLU A 46 2.33 -9.27 -6.57
C GLU A 46 1.99 -7.89 -7.11
N HIS A 47 1.33 -7.04 -6.32
CA HIS A 47 1.01 -5.67 -6.72
C HIS A 47 2.27 -4.82 -6.94
N MET A 48 3.26 -4.91 -6.05
CA MET A 48 4.54 -4.22 -6.22
C MET A 48 5.27 -4.71 -7.48
N VAL A 49 5.26 -6.01 -7.75
CA VAL A 49 5.89 -6.60 -8.94
C VAL A 49 5.19 -6.10 -10.20
N ASN A 50 3.86 -6.07 -10.22
CA ASN A 50 3.09 -5.53 -11.34
C ASN A 50 3.41 -4.05 -11.60
N GLN A 51 3.58 -3.24 -10.56
CA GLN A 51 4.03 -1.85 -10.69
C GLN A 51 5.46 -1.72 -11.23
N ALA A 52 6.36 -2.61 -10.81
CA ALA A 52 7.74 -2.61 -11.30
C ALA A 52 7.83 -3.01 -12.78
N ILE A 53 6.95 -3.91 -13.23
CA ILE A 53 6.84 -4.35 -14.63
C ILE A 53 6.18 -3.26 -15.49
N ASP A 54 5.09 -2.65 -15.01
CA ASP A 54 4.35 -1.61 -15.72
C ASP A 54 4.21 -0.34 -14.83
N PRO A 55 5.15 0.62 -14.96
CA PRO A 55 5.15 1.83 -14.14
C PRO A 55 4.15 2.89 -14.61
N ARG A 56 3.29 2.58 -15.60
CA ARG A 56 2.30 3.54 -16.08
C ARG A 56 1.33 3.92 -14.94
N PRO A 57 0.92 5.19 -14.86
CA PRO A 57 -0.09 5.59 -13.88
C PRO A 57 -1.43 4.91 -14.19
N ARG A 58 -2.28 4.79 -13.16
CA ARG A 58 -3.64 4.21 -13.29
C ARG A 58 -4.48 4.84 -14.40
N SER A 59 -4.34 6.15 -14.64
CA SER A 59 -5.03 6.87 -15.72
C SER A 59 -4.71 6.32 -17.11
N ASN A 60 -3.55 5.67 -17.27
CA ASN A 60 -3.05 5.13 -18.53
C ASN A 60 -3.12 3.58 -18.56
N GLY A 61 -3.93 2.98 -17.68
CA GLY A 61 -4.14 1.54 -17.62
C GLY A 61 -3.09 0.75 -16.82
N GLY A 62 -2.18 1.42 -16.12
CA GLY A 62 -1.24 0.76 -15.21
C GLY A 62 -1.80 0.52 -13.81
N ALA A 63 -0.98 -0.02 -12.92
CA ALA A 63 -1.39 -0.33 -11.55
C ALA A 63 -1.63 0.95 -10.70
N SER A 64 -2.52 0.86 -9.71
CA SER A 64 -2.72 1.94 -8.73
C SER A 64 -1.49 2.07 -7.83
N LYS A 65 -1.08 3.30 -7.47
CA LYS A 65 0.02 3.54 -6.52
C LYS A 65 -0.36 3.06 -5.11
N ILE A 66 0.60 2.51 -4.36
CA ILE A 66 0.43 2.10 -2.96
C ILE A 66 1.45 2.86 -2.10
N LEU A 67 0.99 3.43 -0.98
CA LEU A 67 1.83 3.95 0.09
C LEU A 67 1.92 2.90 1.18
N ILE A 68 3.13 2.56 1.62
CA ILE A 68 3.35 1.51 2.63
C ILE A 68 3.95 2.14 3.87
N LEU A 69 3.26 1.90 4.98
CA LEU A 69 3.67 2.38 6.30
C LEU A 69 4.23 1.23 7.13
N TYR A 70 5.50 1.32 7.45
CA TYR A 70 6.20 0.40 8.34
C TYR A 70 6.11 0.86 9.78
N SER A 71 6.08 -0.09 10.71
CA SER A 71 6.04 0.16 12.15
C SER A 71 7.28 0.92 12.65
N ASN A 72 8.44 0.64 12.07
CA ASN A 72 9.71 1.27 12.38
C ASN A 72 10.70 1.13 11.20
N GLU A 73 11.84 1.81 11.32
CA GLU A 73 12.84 1.92 10.26
C GLU A 73 13.55 0.59 9.99
N GLU A 74 13.77 -0.23 11.02
CA GLU A 74 14.37 -1.56 10.86
C GLU A 74 13.45 -2.49 10.05
N SER A 75 12.15 -2.46 10.31
CA SER A 75 11.15 -3.25 9.58
C SER A 75 11.07 -2.82 8.12
N ARG A 76 11.16 -1.51 7.87
CA ARG A 76 11.25 -0.94 6.52
C ARG A 76 12.50 -1.45 5.81
N ARG A 77 13.67 -1.34 6.45
CA ARG A 77 14.97 -1.76 5.89
C ARG A 77 15.00 -3.25 5.57
N GLU A 78 14.52 -4.09 6.48
CA GLU A 78 14.42 -5.54 6.28
C GLU A 78 13.50 -5.86 5.09
N SER A 79 12.31 -5.26 5.04
CA SER A 79 11.36 -5.47 3.95
C SER A 79 11.94 -5.04 2.60
N MET A 80 12.63 -3.89 2.54
CA MET A 80 13.28 -3.43 1.33
C MET A 80 14.42 -4.34 0.87
N THR A 81 15.15 -4.94 1.81
CA THR A 81 16.20 -5.93 1.51
C THR A 81 15.58 -7.17 0.87
N ARG A 82 14.52 -7.70 1.47
CA ARG A 82 13.78 -8.86 0.93
C ARG A 82 13.20 -8.56 -0.45
N LEU A 83 12.65 -7.36 -0.66
CA LEU A 83 12.15 -6.95 -1.97
C LEU A 83 13.27 -6.84 -3.01
N SER A 84 14.44 -6.30 -2.65
CA SER A 84 15.57 -6.26 -3.60
C SER A 84 16.05 -7.63 -4.04
N ASP A 85 15.88 -8.67 -3.21
CA ASP A 85 16.25 -10.04 -3.55
C ASP A 85 15.33 -10.66 -4.62
N ILE A 86 14.12 -10.09 -4.84
CA ILE A 86 13.18 -10.53 -5.88
C ILE A 86 13.68 -10.16 -7.29
N GLY A 87 14.68 -9.28 -7.41
CA GLY A 87 15.32 -8.95 -8.68
C GLY A 87 14.61 -7.88 -9.51
N PHE A 88 13.60 -7.21 -8.96
CA PHE A 88 12.93 -6.07 -9.58
C PHE A 88 13.40 -4.74 -8.97
N ALA A 89 13.40 -3.69 -9.79
CA ALA A 89 13.61 -2.32 -9.33
C ALA A 89 12.28 -1.74 -8.82
N PHE A 90 12.11 -1.70 -7.50
CA PHE A 90 10.93 -1.14 -6.86
C PHE A 90 11.10 0.36 -6.56
N ASP A 91 10.03 1.14 -6.75
CA ASP A 91 9.97 2.54 -6.34
C ASP A 91 9.97 2.64 -4.81
N ARG A 92 11.03 3.22 -4.24
CA ARG A 92 11.21 3.35 -2.79
C ARG A 92 10.58 4.60 -2.20
N THR A 93 10.09 5.51 -3.05
CA THR A 93 9.59 6.83 -2.62
C THR A 93 8.30 6.76 -1.82
N LEU A 94 7.55 5.65 -1.92
CA LEU A 94 6.28 5.44 -1.21
C LEU A 94 6.40 4.45 -0.05
N HIS A 95 7.62 4.23 0.45
CA HIS A 95 7.90 3.34 1.57
C HIS A 95 8.37 4.15 2.78
N HIS A 96 7.50 4.33 3.76
CA HIS A 96 7.72 5.23 4.89
C HIS A 96 7.44 4.56 6.23
N THR A 97 8.08 5.04 7.28
CA THR A 97 7.56 4.96 8.65
C THR A 97 6.67 6.19 8.93
N LEU A 98 5.85 6.14 9.98
CA LEU A 98 5.04 7.30 10.38
C LEU A 98 5.92 8.53 10.68
N GLU A 99 7.08 8.31 11.30
CA GLU A 99 8.05 9.37 11.59
C GLU A 99 8.61 9.99 10.31
N SER A 100 9.07 9.14 9.37
CA SER A 100 9.61 9.62 8.09
C SER A 100 8.57 10.35 7.24
N LEU A 101 7.30 9.92 7.30
CA LEU A 101 6.21 10.55 6.57
C LEU A 101 5.89 11.93 7.14
N LYS A 102 5.95 12.08 8.46
CA LYS A 102 5.73 13.38 9.14
C LYS A 102 6.83 14.39 8.82
N SER A 103 8.05 13.91 8.57
CA SER A 103 9.22 14.76 8.28
C SER A 103 9.43 15.06 6.79
N SER A 104 8.64 14.46 5.89
CA SER A 104 8.74 14.64 4.42
C SER A 104 7.99 15.87 3.91
#